data_AF-A0A1R1YDA2-F1
#
_entry.id   AF-A0A1R1YDA2-F1
#
_cell.length_a   1.000
_cell.length_b   1.000
_cell.length_c   1.000
_cell.angle_alpha   90.00
_cell.angle_beta   90.00
_cell.angle_gamma   90.00
#
_symmetry.space_group_name_H-M   'P 1'
#
loop_
_entity.id
_entity.type
_entity.pdbx_description
1 polymer ?
#
loop_
_entity_poly.entity_id
_entity_poly.type
_entity_poly.pdbx_seq_one_letter_code
_entity_poly.pdbx_strand_id
1 'polypeptide(L)'
;MLSNSPSPGYNIEQEAKGGKNYIQLPYSVKGMDISFSGILSHIEQLVKNKKKPSNKNSSKPQAEVVEYSKQDLCFSLQETLFAMLVEITERAMAHVGSREVLLVGGVACNLRLQEMMGIMAQERNSQVYATDERFCIDNGIMIAHAGALAYANGSITPISQSYVTQRYRTDQVKVTWRKD
;
A
#
# COMPACT_ATOMS: atom_id res chain seq x y z
N MET A 1 -19.26 2.53 9.39
CA MET A 1 -18.02 2.40 8.61
C MET A 1 -16.91 3.07 9.41
N LEU A 2 -15.66 2.63 9.27
CA LEU A 2 -14.53 3.35 9.87
C LEU A 2 -14.35 4.71 9.19
N SER A 3 -14.00 5.73 9.97
CA SER A 3 -13.69 7.06 9.43
C SER A 3 -12.33 7.04 8.72
N ASN A 4 -12.16 7.88 7.70
CA ASN A 4 -10.85 8.16 7.08
C ASN A 4 -10.15 9.38 7.69
N SER A 5 -10.74 10.03 8.69
CA SER A 5 -10.09 11.11 9.44
C SER A 5 -9.24 10.54 10.59
N PRO A 6 -8.01 11.05 10.86
CA PRO A 6 -7.36 12.21 10.24
C PRO A 6 -6.64 11.92 8.92
N SER A 7 -6.29 10.66 8.65
CA SER A 7 -5.66 10.24 7.39
C SER A 7 -6.20 8.87 6.91
N PRO A 8 -6.21 8.63 5.58
CA PRO A 8 -6.68 7.36 5.03
C PRO A 8 -5.91 6.16 5.62
N GLY A 9 -6.65 5.16 6.10
CA GLY A 9 -6.06 3.95 6.68
C GLY A 9 -5.65 4.04 8.15
N TYR A 10 -5.54 5.24 8.75
CA TYR A 10 -5.13 5.39 10.15
C TYR A 10 -6.04 4.64 11.14
N ASN A 11 -7.35 4.76 10.99
CA ASN A 11 -8.28 4.05 11.88
C ASN A 11 -8.29 2.54 11.64
N ILE A 12 -7.93 2.08 10.44
CA ILE A 12 -7.74 0.64 10.19
C ILE A 12 -6.52 0.16 10.99
N GLU A 13 -5.44 0.93 11.02
CA GLU A 13 -4.25 0.64 11.82
C GLU A 13 -4.52 0.62 13.32
N GLN A 14 -5.29 1.59 13.84
CA GLN A 14 -5.62 1.58 15.27
C GLN A 14 -6.46 0.36 15.66
N GLU A 15 -7.41 -0.05 14.82
CA GLU A 15 -8.26 -1.21 15.08
C GLU A 15 -7.50 -2.54 14.91
N ALA A 16 -6.57 -2.61 13.95
CA ALA A 16 -5.75 -3.79 13.69
C ALA A 16 -4.94 -4.22 14.93
N LYS A 17 -4.50 -3.27 15.77
CA LYS A 17 -3.76 -3.54 17.01
C LYS A 17 -4.53 -4.41 18.01
N GLY A 18 -5.87 -4.40 17.95
CA GLY A 18 -6.73 -5.23 18.80
C GLY A 18 -7.05 -6.61 18.22
N GLY A 19 -6.65 -6.89 16.98
CA GLY A 19 -6.90 -8.15 16.31
C GLY A 19 -6.04 -9.27 16.87
N LYS A 20 -6.61 -10.46 17.02
CA LYS A 20 -5.92 -11.66 17.54
C LYS A 20 -5.99 -12.82 16.57
N ASN A 21 -7.05 -12.87 15.76
CA ASN A 21 -7.31 -13.96 14.84
C ASN A 21 -7.05 -13.49 13.41
N TYR A 22 -6.27 -14.27 12.68
CA TYR A 22 -6.11 -14.08 11.24
C TYR A 22 -7.29 -14.72 10.50
N ILE A 23 -7.94 -13.93 9.64
CA ILE A 23 -9.00 -14.34 8.73
C ILE A 23 -8.36 -14.46 7.35
N GLN A 24 -8.46 -15.64 6.74
CA GLN A 24 -7.93 -15.86 5.41
C GLN A 24 -8.60 -14.92 4.40
N LEU A 25 -7.82 -14.05 3.77
CA LEU A 25 -8.26 -13.17 2.69
C LEU A 25 -7.66 -13.63 1.35
N PRO A 26 -8.27 -13.26 0.21
CA PRO A 26 -7.70 -13.54 -1.11
C PRO A 26 -6.31 -12.91 -1.27
N TYR A 27 -5.30 -13.72 -1.58
CA TYR A 27 -3.94 -13.24 -1.82
C TYR A 27 -3.66 -13.16 -3.32
N SER A 28 -3.68 -11.95 -3.89
CA SER A 28 -3.74 -11.73 -5.35
C SER A 28 -2.49 -11.05 -5.89
N VAL A 29 -1.38 -11.80 -5.97
CA VAL A 29 -0.12 -11.39 -6.60
C VAL A 29 0.06 -12.10 -7.94
N LYS A 30 0.44 -11.37 -8.99
CA LYS A 30 0.76 -11.91 -10.32
C LYS A 30 2.08 -11.31 -10.80
N GLY A 31 3.17 -12.07 -10.68
CA GLY A 31 4.50 -11.54 -11.00
C GLY A 31 4.91 -10.45 -10.00
N MET A 32 5.07 -9.21 -10.48
CA MET A 32 5.33 -8.03 -9.65
C MET A 32 4.12 -7.12 -9.49
N ASP A 33 2.95 -7.54 -10.00
CA ASP A 33 1.69 -6.80 -9.91
C ASP A 33 0.75 -7.40 -8.86
N ILE A 34 -0.14 -6.57 -8.32
CA ILE A 34 -1.14 -6.97 -7.32
C ILE A 34 -2.52 -6.44 -7.67
N SER A 35 -3.56 -7.11 -7.16
CA SER A 35 -4.95 -6.71 -7.33
C SER A 35 -5.71 -6.69 -6.00
N PHE A 36 -6.28 -5.54 -5.64
CA PHE A 36 -7.03 -5.36 -4.38
C PHE A 36 -8.55 -5.52 -4.51
N SER A 37 -9.09 -5.57 -5.72
CA SER A 37 -10.54 -5.62 -5.98
C SER A 37 -11.23 -6.86 -5.37
N GLY A 38 -10.55 -8.01 -5.44
CA GLY A 38 -11.05 -9.27 -4.87
C GLY A 38 -11.10 -9.23 -3.33
N ILE A 39 -10.09 -8.64 -2.69
CA ILE A 39 -10.03 -8.48 -1.23
C ILE A 39 -11.17 -7.59 -0.75
N LEU A 40 -11.35 -6.42 -1.39
CA LEU A 40 -12.43 -5.49 -1.01
C LEU A 40 -13.80 -6.16 -1.12
N SER A 41 -14.05 -6.84 -2.24
CA SER A 41 -15.32 -7.54 -2.48
C SER A 41 -15.57 -8.64 -1.44
N HIS A 42 -14.54 -9.40 -1.09
CA HIS A 42 -14.62 -10.45 -0.07
C HIS A 42 -14.92 -9.89 1.32
N ILE A 43 -14.23 -8.81 1.72
CA ILE A 43 -14.44 -8.13 2.99
C ILE A 43 -15.86 -7.57 3.09
N GLU A 44 -16.38 -6.96 2.02
CA GLU A 44 -17.75 -6.48 2.01
C GLU A 44 -18.77 -7.62 2.22
N GLN A 45 -18.53 -8.79 1.62
CA GLN A 45 -19.39 -9.96 1.80
C GLN A 45 -19.35 -10.46 3.24
N LEU A 46 -18.16 -10.55 3.84
CA LEU A 46 -17.98 -10.91 5.26
C LEU A 46 -18.77 -9.95 6.18
N VAL A 47 -18.64 -8.63 5.97
CA VAL A 47 -19.34 -7.63 6.78
C VAL A 47 -20.86 -7.69 6.58
N LYS A 48 -21.34 -7.91 5.35
CA LYS A 48 -22.78 -8.03 5.03
C LYS A 48 -23.39 -9.29 5.65
N ASN A 49 -22.69 -10.42 5.61
CA ASN A 49 -23.18 -11.68 6.15
C ASN A 49 -23.27 -11.66 7.69
N LYS A 50 -22.34 -10.99 8.38
CA LYS A 50 -22.39 -10.79 9.84
C LYS A 50 -23.63 -10.01 10.31
N LYS A 51 -24.18 -9.12 9.48
CA LYS A 51 -25.37 -8.31 9.82
C LYS A 51 -26.69 -9.03 9.64
N LYS A 52 -26.73 -10.18 8.96
CA LYS A 52 -27.96 -10.97 8.83
C LYS A 52 -28.12 -11.78 10.12
N PRO A 53 -29.20 -11.59 10.89
CA PRO A 53 -29.45 -12.42 12.06
C PRO A 53 -29.51 -13.88 11.61
N SER A 54 -28.81 -14.74 12.36
CA SER A 54 -28.80 -16.18 12.16
C SER A 54 -30.23 -16.72 12.21
N ASN A 55 -30.90 -16.82 11.05
CA ASN A 55 -32.15 -17.54 10.93
C ASN A 55 -31.82 -19.00 11.20
N LYS A 56 -32.22 -19.51 12.37
CA LYS A 56 -31.94 -20.88 12.87
C LYS A 56 -32.51 -22.02 12.00
N ASN A 57 -33.09 -21.74 10.82
CA ASN A 57 -33.84 -22.69 10.01
C ASN A 57 -33.25 -22.87 8.59
N SER A 58 -31.95 -23.15 8.45
CA SER A 58 -31.37 -23.42 7.14
C SER A 58 -30.39 -24.60 7.18
N SER A 59 -30.87 -25.74 6.73
CA SER A 59 -30.19 -27.03 6.60
C SER A 59 -29.15 -27.03 5.44
N LYS A 60 -28.25 -26.06 5.42
CA LYS A 60 -27.09 -26.05 4.50
C LYS A 60 -25.81 -26.31 5.29
N PRO A 61 -24.81 -27.01 4.71
CA PRO A 61 -23.56 -27.29 5.39
C PRO A 61 -22.97 -25.97 5.88
N GLN A 62 -22.86 -25.85 7.20
CA GLN A 62 -22.33 -24.67 7.85
C GLN A 62 -20.87 -24.55 7.42
N ALA A 63 -20.57 -23.59 6.54
CA ALA A 63 -19.24 -23.02 6.53
C ALA A 63 -18.98 -22.55 7.96
N GLU A 64 -17.91 -23.03 8.58
CA GLU A 64 -17.53 -22.67 9.95
C GLU A 64 -17.72 -21.16 10.13
N VAL A 65 -18.69 -20.79 10.96
CA VAL A 65 -18.93 -19.39 11.28
C VAL A 65 -17.82 -19.02 12.25
N VAL A 66 -16.64 -18.74 11.72
CA VAL A 66 -15.54 -18.19 12.49
C VAL A 66 -16.04 -16.85 13.02
N GLU A 67 -16.22 -16.77 14.33
CA GLU A 67 -16.59 -15.53 14.98
C GLU A 67 -15.38 -14.60 14.94
N TYR A 68 -15.42 -13.59 14.08
CA TYR A 68 -14.36 -12.58 13.99
C TYR A 68 -14.84 -11.22 14.45
N SER A 69 -13.96 -10.50 15.15
CA SER A 69 -14.18 -9.11 15.52
C SER A 69 -13.90 -8.16 14.35
N LYS A 70 -14.24 -6.88 14.52
CA LYS A 70 -13.85 -5.83 13.56
C LYS A 70 -12.32 -5.67 13.53
N GLN A 71 -11.70 -5.81 14.68
CA GLN A 71 -10.27 -5.71 14.88
C GLN A 71 -9.53 -6.85 14.15
N ASP A 72 -10.04 -8.08 14.23
CA ASP A 72 -9.50 -9.23 13.47
C ASP A 72 -9.54 -9.00 11.96
N LEU A 73 -10.60 -8.36 11.45
CA LEU A 73 -10.72 -8.03 10.04
C LEU A 73 -9.73 -6.94 9.62
N CYS A 74 -9.53 -5.90 10.43
CA CYS A 74 -8.53 -4.86 10.18
C CYS A 74 -7.10 -5.42 10.23
N PHE A 75 -6.82 -6.28 11.21
CA PHE A 75 -5.56 -7.00 11.34
C PHE A 75 -5.28 -7.85 10.10
N SER A 76 -6.21 -8.74 9.73
CA SER A 76 -6.06 -9.63 8.59
C SER A 76 -5.91 -8.89 7.27
N LEU A 77 -6.63 -7.76 7.12
CA LEU A 77 -6.51 -6.89 5.96
C LEU A 77 -5.09 -6.31 5.85
N GLN A 78 -4.55 -5.75 6.94
CA GLN A 78 -3.19 -5.20 6.94
C GLN A 78 -2.15 -6.26 6.65
N GLU A 79 -2.16 -7.38 7.37
CA GLU A 79 -1.19 -8.47 7.17
C GLU A 79 -1.22 -8.97 5.72
N THR A 80 -2.42 -9.18 5.16
CA THR A 80 -2.54 -9.70 3.79
C THR A 80 -2.05 -8.68 2.76
N LEU A 81 -2.49 -7.41 2.85
CA LEU A 81 -2.11 -6.38 1.88
C LEU A 81 -0.62 -6.04 1.96
N PHE A 82 -0.07 -5.93 3.16
CA PHE A 82 1.33 -5.58 3.35
C PHE A 82 2.25 -6.74 2.98
N ALA A 83 1.87 -7.99 3.26
CA ALA A 83 2.61 -9.15 2.75
C ALA A 83 2.68 -9.14 1.21
N MET A 84 1.56 -8.84 0.53
CA MET A 84 1.55 -8.70 -0.93
C MET A 84 2.48 -7.60 -1.43
N LEU A 85 2.49 -6.44 -0.76
CA LEU A 85 3.38 -5.33 -1.09
C LEU A 85 4.86 -5.68 -0.87
N VAL A 86 5.17 -6.33 0.25
CA VAL A 86 6.53 -6.78 0.57
C VAL A 86 7.02 -7.81 -0.44
N GLU A 87 6.17 -8.78 -0.82
CA GLU A 87 6.49 -9.80 -1.81
C GLU A 87 6.86 -9.20 -3.17
N ILE A 88 6.03 -8.30 -3.71
CA ILE A 88 6.35 -7.67 -5.01
C ILE A 88 7.56 -6.74 -4.92
N THR A 89 7.77 -6.08 -3.78
CA THR A 89 8.93 -5.22 -3.56
C THR A 89 10.19 -6.05 -3.53
N GLU A 90 10.20 -7.16 -2.80
CA GLU A 90 11.33 -8.08 -2.76
C GLU A 90 11.66 -8.64 -4.15
N ARG A 91 10.64 -9.06 -4.93
CA ARG A 91 10.81 -9.50 -6.31
C ARG A 91 11.46 -8.42 -7.18
N ALA A 92 10.97 -7.18 -7.08
CA ALA A 92 11.51 -6.05 -7.83
C ALA A 92 12.96 -5.75 -7.44
N MET A 93 13.29 -5.74 -6.14
CA MET A 93 14.66 -5.55 -5.66
C MET A 93 15.61 -6.60 -6.23
N ALA A 94 15.21 -7.89 -6.18
CA ALA A 94 16.00 -8.97 -6.73
C ALA A 94 16.19 -8.82 -8.25
N HIS A 95 15.16 -8.36 -8.95
CA HIS A 95 15.20 -8.16 -10.40
C HIS A 95 16.14 -7.03 -10.83
N VAL A 96 16.17 -5.91 -10.11
CA VAL A 96 17.00 -4.74 -10.45
C VAL A 96 18.35 -4.71 -9.74
N GLY A 97 18.60 -5.66 -8.83
CA GLY A 97 19.82 -5.72 -8.03
C GLY A 97 19.94 -4.62 -6.96
N SER A 98 18.81 -4.02 -6.54
CA SER A 98 18.82 -2.97 -5.50
C SER A 98 19.04 -3.57 -4.11
N ARG A 99 19.77 -2.82 -3.27
CA ARG A 99 19.93 -3.09 -1.82
C ARG A 99 19.20 -2.08 -0.95
N GLU A 100 18.42 -1.20 -1.56
CA GLU A 100 17.74 -0.11 -0.89
C GLU A 100 16.27 -0.08 -1.33
N VAL A 101 15.38 0.09 -0.36
CA VAL A 101 13.95 0.35 -0.55
C VAL A 101 13.62 1.69 0.05
N LEU A 102 12.98 2.56 -0.72
CA LEU A 102 12.42 3.81 -0.23
C LEU A 102 10.89 3.69 -0.19
N LEU A 103 10.31 3.84 1.00
CA LEU A 103 8.86 3.90 1.19
C LEU A 103 8.41 5.37 1.08
N VAL A 104 7.46 5.62 0.16
CA VAL A 104 6.86 6.94 -0.10
C VAL A 104 5.33 6.82 -0.24
N GLY A 105 4.63 7.95 -0.17
CA GLY A 105 3.16 8.01 -0.25
C GLY A 105 2.49 7.93 1.14
N GLY A 106 1.25 8.39 1.25
CA GLY A 106 0.56 8.48 2.55
C GLY A 106 0.42 7.14 3.30
N VAL A 107 0.32 6.02 2.56
CA VAL A 107 0.26 4.67 3.16
C VAL A 107 1.61 4.23 3.74
N ALA A 108 2.72 4.79 3.27
CA ALA A 108 4.06 4.50 3.81
C ALA A 108 4.21 4.94 5.27
N CYS A 109 3.34 5.83 5.78
CA CYS A 109 3.32 6.23 7.19
C CYS A 109 2.80 5.13 8.13
N ASN A 110 2.21 4.05 7.60
CA ASN A 110 1.73 2.94 8.41
C ASN A 110 2.90 2.17 9.04
N LEU A 111 2.91 2.06 10.37
CA LEU A 111 4.04 1.49 11.10
C LEU A 111 4.19 -0.01 10.85
N ARG A 112 3.08 -0.72 10.65
CA ARG A 112 3.11 -2.16 10.37
C ARG A 112 3.71 -2.45 8.99
N LEU A 113 3.39 -1.66 7.98
CA LEU A 113 4.03 -1.76 6.66
C LEU A 113 5.54 -1.50 6.75
N GLN A 114 5.96 -0.45 7.48
CA GLN A 114 7.38 -0.12 7.68
C GLN A 114 8.12 -1.27 8.38
N GLU A 115 7.50 -1.85 9.42
CA GLU A 115 8.05 -3.01 10.15
C GLU A 115 8.26 -4.21 9.21
N MET A 116 7.22 -4.62 8.46
CA MET A 116 7.30 -5.77 7.55
C MET A 116 8.32 -5.56 6.44
N MET A 117 8.40 -4.35 5.88
CA MET A 117 9.42 -4.01 4.87
C MET A 117 10.83 -4.00 5.47
N GLY A 118 10.98 -3.56 6.72
CA GLY A 118 12.24 -3.57 7.45
C GLY A 118 12.76 -4.97 7.74
N ILE A 119 11.87 -5.90 8.13
CA ILE A 119 12.21 -7.32 8.30
C ILE A 119 12.74 -7.90 6.97
N MET A 120 11.99 -7.72 5.88
CA MET A 120 12.41 -8.21 4.55
C MET A 120 13.75 -7.60 4.11
N ALA A 121 13.94 -6.29 4.30
CA ALA A 121 15.20 -5.64 3.96
C ALA A 121 16.37 -6.20 4.80
N GLN A 122 16.17 -6.40 6.10
CA GLN A 122 17.19 -6.96 7.00
C GLN A 122 17.59 -8.39 6.59
N GLU A 123 16.62 -9.26 6.31
CA GLU A 123 16.88 -10.65 5.87
C GLU A 123 17.70 -10.71 4.57
N ARG A 124 17.64 -9.65 3.75
CA ARG A 124 18.38 -9.49 2.49
C ARG A 124 19.69 -8.70 2.62
N ASN A 125 20.12 -8.34 3.82
CA ASN A 125 21.25 -7.41 4.04
C ASN A 125 21.09 -6.10 3.23
N SER A 126 19.87 -5.58 3.20
CA SER A 126 19.44 -4.38 2.49
C SER A 126 18.94 -3.32 3.48
N GLN A 127 18.75 -2.09 3.01
CA GLN A 127 18.27 -0.97 3.82
C GLN A 127 16.87 -0.54 3.41
N VAL A 128 16.04 -0.19 4.40
CA VAL A 128 14.76 0.47 4.19
C VAL A 128 14.87 1.91 4.67
N TYR A 129 14.37 2.84 3.85
CA TYR A 129 14.24 4.24 4.19
C TYR A 129 12.76 4.58 4.20
N ALA A 130 12.25 4.98 5.36
CA ALA A 130 10.95 5.62 5.47
C ALA A 130 11.17 7.14 5.47
N THR A 131 10.47 7.85 4.60
CA THR A 131 10.57 9.30 4.53
C THR A 131 9.73 9.93 5.66
N ASP A 132 10.17 11.09 6.19
CA ASP A 132 9.38 11.91 7.12
C ASP A 132 7.95 12.12 6.58
N GLU A 133 6.94 11.96 7.44
CA GLU A 133 5.53 12.06 7.08
C GLU A 133 5.21 13.33 6.26
N ARG A 134 5.88 14.45 6.54
CA ARG A 134 5.70 15.73 5.85
C ARG A 134 6.08 15.68 4.37
N PHE A 135 6.96 14.76 3.98
CA PHE A 135 7.38 14.56 2.59
C PHE A 135 6.77 13.30 1.95
N CYS A 136 6.12 12.43 2.74
CA CYS A 136 5.41 11.25 2.23
C CYS A 136 4.06 11.60 1.59
N ILE A 137 3.44 12.70 1.99
CA ILE A 137 2.18 13.18 1.42
C ILE A 137 2.41 14.13 0.24
N ASP A 138 1.39 14.31 -0.60
CA ASP A 138 1.44 15.26 -1.71
C ASP A 138 1.74 16.66 -1.21
N ASN A 139 2.88 17.22 -1.64
CA ASN A 139 3.35 18.52 -1.20
C ASN A 139 3.97 19.31 -2.36
N GLY A 140 3.97 20.65 -2.27
CA GLY A 140 4.54 21.50 -3.32
C GLY A 140 6.08 21.43 -3.40
N ILE A 141 6.75 21.00 -2.33
CA ILE A 141 8.22 20.96 -2.26
C ILE A 141 8.76 19.88 -3.19
N MET A 142 8.14 18.69 -3.26
CA MET A 142 8.59 17.63 -4.17
C MET A 142 8.49 18.06 -5.64
N ILE A 143 7.44 18.83 -6.00
CA ILE A 143 7.24 19.37 -7.34
C ILE A 143 8.28 20.45 -7.64
N ALA A 144 8.48 21.38 -6.71
CA ALA A 144 9.48 22.43 -6.84
C ALA A 144 10.90 21.85 -6.95
N HIS A 145 11.23 20.82 -6.16
CA HIS A 145 12.54 20.18 -6.18
C HIS A 145 12.80 19.44 -7.49
N ALA A 146 11.85 18.62 -7.97
CA ALA A 146 11.98 17.95 -9.26
C ALA A 146 12.11 18.96 -10.43
N GLY A 147 11.32 20.04 -10.41
CA GLY A 147 11.41 21.12 -11.39
C GLY A 147 12.76 21.86 -11.34
N ALA A 148 13.26 22.16 -10.14
CA ALA A 148 14.56 22.80 -9.95
C ALA A 148 15.71 21.92 -10.43
N LEU A 149 15.69 20.61 -10.14
CA LEU A 149 16.68 19.65 -10.64
C LEU A 149 16.68 19.57 -12.16
N ALA A 150 15.49 19.48 -12.77
CA ALA A 150 15.35 19.46 -14.23
C ALA A 150 15.87 20.76 -14.87
N TYR A 151 15.47 21.92 -14.33
CA TYR A 151 15.90 23.23 -14.82
C TYR A 151 17.41 23.44 -14.70
N ALA A 152 18.00 23.08 -13.56
CA ALA A 152 19.46 23.16 -13.34
C ALA A 152 20.25 22.28 -14.32
N ASN A 153 19.61 21.25 -14.90
CA ASN A 153 20.20 20.38 -15.93
C ASN A 153 19.66 20.69 -17.34
N GLY A 154 19.21 21.92 -17.57
CA GLY A 154 18.87 22.46 -18.89
C GLY A 154 17.50 22.06 -19.44
N SER A 155 16.64 21.40 -18.66
CA SER A 155 15.27 21.11 -19.08
C SER A 155 14.38 22.35 -18.93
N ILE A 156 13.76 22.78 -20.03
CA ILE A 156 12.85 23.92 -20.09
C ILE A 156 11.55 23.49 -20.78
N THR A 157 10.41 23.87 -20.21
CA THR A 157 9.09 23.61 -20.79
C THR A 157 8.48 24.94 -21.28
N PRO A 158 8.32 25.13 -22.60
CA PRO A 158 7.58 26.28 -23.13
C PRO A 158 6.13 26.30 -22.62
N ILE A 159 5.55 27.49 -22.46
CA ILE A 159 4.15 27.65 -22.01
C ILE A 159 3.17 26.89 -22.94
N SER A 160 3.43 26.87 -24.25
CA SER A 160 2.62 26.12 -25.21
C SER A 160 2.66 24.60 -24.99
N GLN A 161 3.61 24.09 -24.22
CA GLN A 161 3.80 22.68 -23.89
C GLN A 161 3.51 22.37 -22.41
N SER A 162 3.12 23.34 -21.59
CA SER A 162 2.82 23.15 -20.16
C SER A 162 1.37 22.68 -19.92
N TYR A 163 0.86 21.81 -20.78
CA TYR A 163 -0.49 21.23 -20.65
C TYR A 163 -0.49 20.03 -19.70
N VAL A 164 -1.68 19.66 -19.21
CA VAL A 164 -1.85 18.54 -18.28
C VAL A 164 -1.90 17.22 -19.04
N THR A 165 -1.10 16.25 -18.59
CA THR A 165 -1.18 14.85 -19.06
C THR A 165 -1.69 13.97 -17.92
N GLN A 166 -2.95 13.52 -17.98
CA GLN A 166 -3.57 12.75 -16.88
C GLN A 166 -2.96 11.36 -16.67
N ARG A 167 -2.36 10.77 -17.72
CA ARG A 167 -1.74 9.42 -17.68
C ARG A 167 -0.24 9.52 -17.92
N TYR A 168 0.42 10.43 -17.21
CA TYR A 168 1.84 10.67 -17.38
C TYR A 168 2.62 9.48 -16.80
N ARG A 169 3.36 8.76 -17.64
CA ARG A 169 4.15 7.60 -17.20
C ARG A 169 5.56 8.00 -16.80
N THR A 170 6.14 7.26 -15.85
CA THR A 170 7.51 7.50 -15.37
C THR A 170 8.56 7.30 -16.45
N ASP A 171 8.36 6.39 -17.40
CA ASP A 171 9.26 6.12 -18.52
C ASP A 171 9.16 7.16 -19.67
N GLN A 172 8.19 8.07 -19.61
CA GLN A 172 8.08 9.19 -20.55
C GLN A 172 8.95 10.40 -20.14
N VAL A 173 9.50 10.39 -18.92
CA VAL A 173 10.33 11.47 -18.40
C VAL A 173 11.81 11.16 -18.64
N LYS A 174 12.48 12.01 -19.41
CA LYS A 174 13.94 11.95 -19.55
C LYS A 174 14.60 12.54 -18.31
N VAL A 175 15.19 11.69 -17.47
CA VAL A 175 15.95 12.11 -16.29
C VAL A 175 17.33 12.62 -16.71
N THR A 176 17.60 13.92 -16.50
CA THR A 176 18.86 14.58 -16.88
C THR A 176 19.76 14.91 -15.70
N TRP A 177 19.27 14.73 -14.47
CA TRP A 177 19.94 15.16 -13.24
C TRP A 177 20.57 14.02 -12.42
N ARG A 178 20.51 12.78 -12.92
CA ARG A 178 21.16 11.61 -12.31
C ARG A 178 22.44 11.29 -13.08
N LYS A 179 23.52 11.00 -12.34
CA LYS A 179 24.73 10.39 -12.90
C LYS A 179 24.62 8.88 -12.69
N ASP A 180 24.92 8.10 -13.73
CA ASP A 180 24.90 6.63 -13.68
C ASP A 180 26.05 6.09 -12.82
#